data_AF-A0A2N5A621-F1
#
_entry.id   AF-A0A2N5A621-F1
#
_cell.length_a   1.000
_cell.length_b   1.000
_cell.length_c   1.000
_cell.angle_alpha   90.00
_cell.angle_beta   90.00
_cell.angle_gamma   90.00
#
_symmetry.space_group_name_H-M   'P 1'
#
loop_
_entity.id
_entity.type
_entity.pdbx_description
1 polymer ?
#
loop_
_entity_poly.entity_id
_entity_poly.type
_entity_poly.pdbx_seq_one_letter_code
_entity_poly.pdbx_strand_id
1 'polypeptide(L)'
;ACGLLEGVLRYMSQHHLLDSNIHLASFDDHYLYDSLSLRIDTVQQDNRQLAWHCYDLLSQLIDGQAPEPLQRYLPATLQFRHP
;
A
#
# COMPACT_ATOMS: atom_id res chain seq x y z
N ALA A 1 -7.00 -2.47 -11.16
CA ALA A 1 -5.90 -3.26 -10.59
C ALA A 1 -6.53 -4.45 -9.90
N CYS A 2 -6.40 -5.66 -10.46
CA CYS A 2 -7.03 -6.89 -9.94
C CYS A 2 -6.24 -7.40 -8.73
N GLY A 3 -6.35 -6.69 -7.60
CA GLY A 3 -5.61 -6.97 -6.37
C GLY A 3 -6.34 -7.95 -5.44
N LEU A 4 -5.64 -8.48 -4.44
CA LEU A 4 -6.20 -9.43 -3.45
C LEU A 4 -7.49 -8.89 -2.80
N LEU A 5 -7.49 -7.61 -2.43
CA LEU A 5 -8.66 -6.98 -1.80
C LEU A 5 -9.87 -6.92 -2.74
N GLU A 6 -9.68 -6.68 -4.04
CA GLU A 6 -10.79 -6.73 -5.00
C GLU A 6 -11.43 -8.13 -5.02
N GLY A 7 -10.61 -9.18 -4.98
CA GLY A 7 -11.08 -10.56 -4.88
C GLY A 7 -11.88 -10.83 -3.61
N VAL A 8 -11.40 -10.33 -2.46
CA VAL A 8 -12.09 -10.42 -1.16
C VAL A 8 -13.41 -9.67 -1.19
N LEU A 9 -13.42 -8.41 -1.66
CA LEU A 9 -14.62 -7.58 -1.76
C LEU A 9 -15.66 -8.21 -2.70
N ARG A 10 -15.21 -8.78 -3.82
CA ARG A 10 -16.09 -9.51 -4.76
C ARG A 10 -16.71 -10.73 -4.10
N TYR A 11 -15.93 -11.53 -3.38
CA TYR A 11 -16.45 -12.69 -2.64
C TYR A 11 -17.46 -12.26 -1.57
N MET A 12 -17.11 -11.27 -0.74
CA MET A 12 -18.01 -10.78 0.29
C MET A 12 -19.30 -10.22 -0.30
N SER A 13 -19.23 -9.50 -1.43
CA SER A 13 -20.40 -9.03 -2.17
C SER A 13 -21.30 -10.18 -2.64
N GLN A 14 -20.72 -11.20 -3.29
CA GLN A 14 -21.45 -12.37 -3.78
C GLN A 14 -22.15 -13.16 -2.67
N HIS A 15 -21.60 -13.11 -1.45
CA HIS A 15 -22.12 -13.82 -0.28
C HIS A 15 -22.87 -12.93 0.72
N HIS A 16 -23.19 -11.68 0.35
CA HIS A 16 -23.91 -10.71 1.20
C HIS A 16 -23.23 -10.43 2.56
N LEU A 17 -21.88 -10.44 2.57
CA LEU A 17 -21.06 -10.26 3.75
C LEU A 17 -20.51 -8.84 3.92
N LEU A 18 -20.81 -7.91 3.00
CA LEU A 18 -20.29 -6.53 3.07
C LEU A 18 -20.76 -5.78 4.32
N ASP A 19 -21.96 -6.08 4.81
CA ASP A 19 -22.53 -5.48 6.04
C ASP A 19 -22.23 -6.33 7.29
N SER A 20 -21.39 -7.37 7.17
CA SER A 20 -20.97 -8.14 8.33
C SER A 20 -20.08 -7.31 9.24
N ASN A 21 -20.08 -7.63 10.54
CA ASN A 21 -19.20 -6.99 11.51
C ASN A 21 -17.75 -7.48 11.35
N ILE A 22 -17.12 -7.13 10.23
CA ILE A 22 -15.75 -7.50 9.84
C ILE A 22 -14.99 -6.22 9.53
N HIS A 23 -13.84 -6.04 10.18
CA HIS A 23 -12.94 -4.93 9.88
C HIS A 23 -11.94 -5.37 8.82
N LEU A 24 -11.83 -4.59 7.75
CA LEU A 24 -10.93 -4.86 6.64
C LEU A 24 -9.71 -3.96 6.72
N ALA A 25 -8.54 -4.55 6.49
CA ALA A 25 -7.29 -3.84 6.32
C ALA A 25 -6.60 -4.29 5.03
N SER A 26 -5.88 -3.38 4.38
CA SER A 26 -5.13 -3.65 3.16
C SER A 26 -3.75 -2.97 3.15
N PHE A 27 -3.07 -3.06 2.01
CA PHE A 27 -1.71 -2.57 1.80
C PHE A 27 -1.66 -1.66 0.57
N ASP A 28 -0.66 -0.77 0.52
CA ASP A 28 -0.35 0.14 -0.60
C ASP A 28 -1.33 1.33 -0.79
N ASP A 29 -2.15 1.64 0.25
CA ASP A 29 -3.04 2.82 0.36
C ASP A 29 -3.44 3.51 -0.95
N HIS A 30 -4.06 2.75 -1.84
CA HIS A 30 -4.39 3.26 -3.16
C HIS A 30 -5.57 4.24 -3.05
N TYR A 31 -5.50 5.37 -3.76
CA TYR A 31 -6.49 6.45 -3.68
C TYR A 31 -7.95 6.00 -3.93
N LEU A 32 -8.15 4.88 -4.65
CA LEU A 32 -9.49 4.33 -4.89
C LEU A 32 -10.18 3.86 -3.60
N TYR A 33 -9.45 3.55 -2.53
CA TYR A 33 -10.04 3.13 -1.26
C TYR A 33 -10.91 4.23 -0.62
N ASP A 34 -10.61 5.50 -0.87
CA ASP A 34 -11.42 6.62 -0.38
C ASP A 34 -12.77 6.75 -1.12
N SER A 35 -12.90 6.11 -2.28
CA SER A 35 -14.13 6.11 -3.08
C SER A 35 -15.03 4.91 -2.80
N LEU A 36 -14.58 3.95 -1.99
CA LEU A 36 -15.38 2.77 -1.62
C LEU A 36 -16.37 3.13 -0.52
N SER A 37 -17.57 2.53 -0.58
CA SER A 37 -18.55 2.63 0.51
C SER A 37 -18.11 1.91 1.79
N LEU A 38 -17.11 1.03 1.68
CA LEU A 38 -16.52 0.28 2.77
C LEU A 38 -15.30 1.02 3.30
N ARG A 39 -15.19 1.09 4.62
CA ARG A 39 -14.01 1.62 5.30
C ARG A 39 -12.96 0.53 5.35
N ILE A 40 -11.81 0.79 4.73
CA ILE A 40 -10.69 -0.15 4.70
C ILE A 40 -9.45 0.57 5.22
N ASP A 41 -8.96 0.14 6.38
CA ASP A 41 -7.70 0.65 6.92
C ASP A 41 -6.56 0.18 6.03
N THR A 42 -5.46 0.93 5.96
CA THR A 42 -4.34 0.56 5.11
C THR A 42 -3.00 0.84 5.73
N VAL A 43 -2.03 -0.04 5.48
CA VAL A 43 -0.62 0.28 5.63
C VAL A 43 -0.20 1.10 4.41
N GLN A 44 0.05 2.40 4.62
CA GLN A 44 0.46 3.36 3.60
C GLN A 44 1.99 3.36 3.49
N GLN A 45 2.47 3.17 2.26
CA GLN A 45 3.88 3.31 1.92
C GLN A 45 4.16 4.70 1.35
N ASP A 46 5.33 5.25 1.67
CA ASP A 46 5.82 6.45 0.99
C ASP A 46 6.39 6.07 -0.38
N ASN A 47 5.49 5.80 -1.33
CA ASN A 47 5.83 5.38 -2.69
C ASN A 47 6.69 6.43 -3.42
N ARG A 48 6.55 7.71 -3.06
CA ARG A 48 7.37 8.79 -3.60
C ARG A 48 8.82 8.66 -3.12
N GLN A 49 9.03 8.48 -1.82
CA GLN A 49 10.40 8.29 -1.31
C GLN A 49 10.99 6.95 -1.73
N LEU A 50 10.20 5.87 -1.81
CA LEU A 50 10.65 4.60 -2.37
C LEU A 50 11.22 4.80 -3.78
N ALA A 51 10.47 5.45 -4.67
CA ALA A 51 10.92 5.73 -6.03
C ALA A 51 12.19 6.60 -6.05
N TRP A 52 12.23 7.65 -5.24
CA TRP A 52 13.39 8.55 -5.17
C TRP A 52 14.65 7.83 -4.66
N HIS A 53 14.54 7.04 -3.59
CA HIS A 53 15.67 6.31 -3.04
C HIS A 53 16.19 5.23 -3.98
N CYS A 54 15.29 4.53 -4.70
CA CYS A 54 15.69 3.59 -5.75
C CYS A 54 16.46 4.29 -6.88
N TYR A 55 15.94 5.43 -7.35
CA TYR A 55 16.61 6.22 -8.37
C TYR A 55 18.01 6.65 -7.94
N ASP A 56 18.13 7.24 -6.75
CA ASP A 56 19.40 7.72 -6.20
C ASP A 56 20.45 6.59 -6.04
N LEU A 57 20.04 5.43 -5.50
CA LEU A 57 20.91 4.26 -5.37
C LEU A 57 21.40 3.76 -6.74
N LEU A 58 20.49 3.66 -7.72
CA LEU A 58 20.84 3.23 -9.08
C LEU A 58 21.76 4.22 -9.77
N SER A 59 21.53 5.52 -9.62
CA SER A 59 22.40 6.57 -10.18
C SER A 59 23.83 6.46 -9.65
N GLN A 60 24.01 6.29 -8.33
CA GLN A 60 25.33 6.10 -7.73
C GLN A 60 26.03 4.85 -8.27
N LEU A 61 25.31 3.73 -8.39
CA LEU A 61 25.86 2.50 -8.97
C LEU A 61 26.28 2.68 -10.44
N ILE A 62 25.49 3.41 -11.24
CA ILE A 62 25.81 3.74 -12.64
C ILE A 62 27.08 4.58 -12.72
N ASP A 63 27.28 5.51 -11.77
CA ASP A 63 28.47 6.35 -11.67
C ASP A 63 29.70 5.62 -11.09
N GLY A 64 29.60 4.31 -10.85
CA GLY A 64 30.68 3.48 -10.30
C GLY A 64 30.92 3.68 -8.81
N GLN A 65 30.01 4.35 -8.10
CA GLN A 65 30.05 4.49 -6.64
C GLN A 65 29.35 3.32 -5.98
N ALA A 66 29.87 2.86 -4.84
CA ALA A 66 29.18 1.91 -3.97
C ALA A 66 28.32 2.70 -2.96
N PRO A 67 26.98 2.67 -3.06
CA PRO A 67 26.13 3.39 -2.13
C PRO A 67 26.22 2.76 -0.74
N GLU A 68 26.46 3.59 0.28
CA GLU A 68 26.48 3.16 1.67
C GLU A 68 25.42 3.94 2.48
N PRO A 69 24.37 3.27 3.02
CA PRO A 69 24.09 1.84 2.93
C PRO A 69 23.44 1.41 1.59
N LEU A 70 23.72 0.18 1.13
CA LEU A 70 23.05 -0.43 -0.03
C LEU A 70 21.55 -0.68 0.18
N GLN A 71 21.13 -0.81 1.44
CA GLN A 71 19.74 -1.01 1.81
C GLN A 71 19.23 0.22 2.56
N ARG A 72 18.06 0.69 2.14
CA ARG A 72 17.34 1.77 2.83
C ARG A 72 16.03 1.25 3.37
N TYR A 73 15.75 1.58 4.62
CA TYR A 73 14.47 1.31 5.27
C TYR A 73 13.64 2.59 5.28
N LEU A 74 12.39 2.48 4.82
CA LEU A 74 11.41 3.54 4.91
C LEU A 74 10.24 3.05 5.77
N PRO A 75 9.89 3.78 6.84
CA PRO A 75 8.76 3.40 7.67
C PRO A 75 7.46 3.56 6.89
N ALA A 76 6.56 2.59 7.05
CA ALA A 76 5.18 2.74 6.62
C ALA A 76 4.36 3.44 7.71
N THR A 77 3.20 3.98 7.33
CA THR A 77 2.23 4.56 8.26
C THR A 77 0.91 3.81 8.19
N LEU A 78 0.09 3.92 9.24
CA LEU A 78 -1.26 3.37 9.24
C LEU A 78 -2.25 4.48 8.89
N GLN A 79 -3.05 4.23 7.86
CA GLN A 79 -4.15 5.08 7.46
C GLN A 79 -5.44 4.44 7.95
N PHE A 80 -5.97 4.96 9.06
CA PHE A 80 -7.23 4.51 9.64
C PHE A 80 -8.40 5.21 8.97
N ARG A 81 -9.35 4.41 8.49
CA ARG A 81 -10.66 4.85 7.97
C ARG A 81 -11.79 4.37 8.87
N HIS A 82 -11.55 3.31 9.65
CA HIS A 82 -12.44 2.91 10.73
C HIS A 82 -12.30 3.87 11.94
N PRO A 83 -13.41 4.28 12.59
CA PRO A 83 -13.39 5.10 13.80
C PRO A 83 -12.92 4.34 15.05
#